data_AF-A0A2H3KAB7-F1
#
_entry.id   AF-A0A2H3KAB7-F1
#
_cell.length_a   1.000
_cell.length_b   1.000
_cell.length_c   1.000
_cell.angle_alpha   90.00
_cell.angle_beta   90.00
_cell.angle_gamma   90.00
#
_symmetry.space_group_name_H-M   'P 1'
#
loop_
_entity.id
_entity.type
_entity.pdbx_description
1 polymer ?
#
loop_
_entity_poly.entity_id
_entity_poly.type
_entity_poly.pdbx_seq_one_letter_code
_entity_poly.pdbx_strand_id
1 'polypeptide(L)'
;MIRIYLDWSVVSNFKKDEFAEIRDFISEHKDYLQFPYSPTHFKELIKSYSLENEYFTQDLKNLEYLSEKHLLRWGKDGIEVLFGTPQEYFKGGKDSEDIFSMMDIEKIFDVLDSDDFGIGKFGTLIKSLYQVMPTGIEITDENRDMLQKMFPNIDSNSSMWDLMKDIIPFSKKLLTEKEYYKDLRKTISDKGFKLDPNSGNWSVDEVFKNIDTFLQKQNTKLTFLEYVTTCFKNRKEPVNKFEYYTTAYLLLDLLGYKSDSLPKPTDNMQNIQSDAEHSFYAAHCDYFVVIDKKLTTKTKVLFKEFNIPTVVISPKELIETIKNKIHFIDTNKHFINEALDLLDIENIVETYEKDEGMEVDTFAFKLPIFYFNFFNYAVYQNYSDSKAFVLTFKKVFKNYSSFIYYTEAERLIDRICNLFGYEDNQEHSDKKQEFVYGDKEVVFVWNFEGGIIKLEKDVETHRPMLTYIVLTS
;
A
#
# COMPACT_ATOMS: atom_id res chain seq x y z
N MET A 1 -14.51 4.90 -6.17
CA MET A 1 -13.92 4.61 -7.49
C MET A 1 -13.23 3.26 -7.44
N ILE A 2 -12.76 2.77 -8.57
CA ILE A 2 -11.87 1.60 -8.62
C ILE A 2 -10.44 2.10 -8.40
N ARG A 3 -9.80 1.69 -7.30
CA ARG A 3 -8.45 2.13 -6.96
C ARG A 3 -7.40 1.21 -7.57
N ILE A 4 -6.48 1.78 -8.33
CA ILE A 4 -5.44 1.06 -9.05
C ILE A 4 -4.09 1.67 -8.68
N TYR A 5 -3.26 0.92 -7.97
CA TYR A 5 -1.88 1.31 -7.71
C TYR A 5 -1.00 0.86 -8.87
N LEU A 6 -0.23 1.77 -9.46
CA LEU A 6 0.67 1.48 -10.56
C LEU A 6 2.10 1.43 -10.02
N ASP A 7 2.82 0.35 -10.28
CA ASP A 7 4.26 0.33 -10.01
C ASP A 7 5.00 1.39 -10.85
N TRP A 8 6.16 1.84 -10.38
CA TRP A 8 6.97 2.83 -11.10
C TRP A 8 7.37 2.37 -12.49
N SER A 9 7.61 1.07 -12.69
CA SER A 9 7.88 0.54 -14.02
C SER A 9 6.71 0.74 -14.98
N VAL A 10 5.47 0.78 -14.49
CA VAL A 10 4.29 1.06 -15.31
C VAL A 10 4.20 2.56 -15.61
N VAL A 11 4.35 3.41 -14.59
CA VAL A 11 4.30 4.88 -14.75
C VAL A 11 5.38 5.38 -15.71
N SER A 12 6.63 4.92 -15.54
CA SER A 12 7.75 5.35 -16.38
C SER A 12 7.67 4.82 -17.82
N ASN A 13 7.00 3.68 -18.05
CA ASN A 13 6.76 3.17 -19.40
C ASN A 13 5.49 3.73 -20.06
N PHE A 14 4.66 4.48 -19.33
CA PHE A 14 3.40 5.05 -19.83
C PHE A 14 3.58 5.92 -21.09
N LYS A 15 4.77 6.52 -21.28
CA LYS A 15 5.14 7.30 -22.47
C LYS A 15 5.40 6.48 -23.74
N LYS A 16 5.61 5.17 -23.64
CA LYS A 16 5.98 4.31 -24.77
C LYS A 16 4.79 3.91 -25.62
N ASP A 17 4.99 3.69 -26.90
CA ASP A 17 3.92 3.28 -27.84
C ASP A 17 3.24 1.96 -27.43
N GLU A 18 3.98 1.03 -26.82
CA GLU A 18 3.43 -0.22 -26.30
C GLU A 18 2.36 -0.04 -25.19
N PHE A 19 2.26 1.16 -24.61
CA PHE A 19 1.24 1.54 -23.63
C PHE A 19 0.08 2.36 -24.23
N ALA A 20 0.03 2.56 -25.55
CA ALA A 20 -1.00 3.38 -26.19
C ALA A 20 -2.43 2.96 -25.83
N GLU A 21 -2.75 1.67 -25.96
CA GLU A 21 -4.08 1.14 -25.62
C GLU A 21 -4.44 1.37 -24.14
N ILE A 22 -3.45 1.26 -23.24
CA ILE A 22 -3.64 1.53 -21.81
C ILE A 22 -3.90 3.01 -21.57
N ARG A 23 -3.18 3.91 -22.27
CA ARG A 23 -3.41 5.35 -22.17
C ARG A 23 -4.82 5.72 -22.63
N ASP A 24 -5.25 5.15 -23.76
CA ASP A 24 -6.57 5.43 -24.33
C ASP A 24 -7.67 4.93 -23.38
N PHE A 25 -7.53 3.70 -22.86
CA PHE A 25 -8.45 3.15 -21.87
C PHE A 25 -8.53 3.98 -20.59
N ILE A 26 -7.38 4.39 -20.03
CA ILE A 26 -7.35 5.23 -18.82
C ILE A 26 -7.96 6.61 -19.10
N SER A 27 -7.73 7.17 -20.28
CA SER A 27 -8.29 8.46 -20.68
C SER A 27 -9.82 8.38 -20.81
N GLU A 28 -10.34 7.33 -21.43
CA GLU A 28 -11.78 7.09 -21.62
C GLU A 28 -12.51 6.88 -20.28
N HIS A 29 -11.84 6.25 -19.31
CA HIS A 29 -12.47 5.86 -18.04
C HIS A 29 -11.90 6.59 -16.81
N LYS A 30 -11.23 7.73 -16.99
CA LYS A 30 -10.55 8.44 -15.88
C LYS A 30 -11.49 8.80 -14.73
N ASP A 31 -12.76 9.04 -15.02
CA ASP A 31 -13.78 9.37 -14.02
C ASP A 31 -14.23 8.15 -13.17
N TYR A 32 -13.86 6.94 -13.60
CA TYR A 32 -14.21 5.67 -12.93
C TYR A 32 -13.03 5.11 -12.14
N LEU A 33 -11.81 5.50 -12.53
CA LEU A 33 -10.54 4.94 -12.05
C LEU A 33 -9.74 5.96 -11.25
N GLN A 34 -9.13 5.50 -10.16
CA GLN A 34 -8.29 6.35 -9.32
C GLN A 34 -6.92 5.74 -9.09
N PHE A 35 -5.87 6.52 -9.32
CA PHE A 35 -4.48 6.06 -9.30
C PHE A 35 -3.69 6.78 -8.21
N PRO A 36 -3.75 6.34 -6.95
CA PRO A 36 -2.97 6.99 -5.91
C PRO A 36 -1.47 6.81 -6.14
N TYR A 37 -0.68 7.85 -5.84
CA TYR A 37 0.77 7.79 -5.80
C TYR A 37 1.28 7.76 -4.35
N SER A 38 2.57 7.52 -4.17
CA SER A 38 3.21 7.41 -2.85
C SER A 38 4.62 8.02 -2.86
N PRO A 39 5.24 8.25 -1.68
CA PRO A 39 6.64 8.66 -1.60
C PRO A 39 7.60 7.72 -2.34
N THR A 40 7.25 6.45 -2.51
CA THR A 40 8.09 5.46 -3.21
C THR A 40 8.23 5.79 -4.70
N HIS A 41 7.17 6.26 -5.34
CA HIS A 41 7.24 6.77 -6.72
C HIS A 41 8.26 7.92 -6.83
N PHE A 42 8.29 8.81 -5.83
CA PHE A 42 9.23 9.92 -5.79
C PHE A 42 10.67 9.49 -5.61
N LYS A 43 10.92 8.54 -4.69
CA LYS A 43 12.25 7.95 -4.47
C LYS A 43 12.82 7.37 -5.76
N GLU A 44 11.98 6.86 -6.66
CA GLU A 44 12.43 6.31 -7.93
C GLU A 44 12.51 7.34 -9.05
N LEU A 45 11.56 8.28 -9.12
CA LEU A 45 11.59 9.41 -10.05
C LEU A 45 12.87 10.25 -9.86
N ILE A 46 13.25 10.55 -8.62
CA ILE A 46 14.40 11.44 -8.35
C ILE A 46 15.75 10.81 -8.73
N LYS A 47 15.83 9.49 -8.90
CA LYS A 47 17.05 8.81 -9.37
C LYS A 47 17.45 9.26 -10.78
N SER A 48 16.49 9.72 -11.60
CA SER A 48 16.74 10.25 -12.93
C SER A 48 16.77 11.79 -12.98
N TYR A 49 16.70 12.47 -11.83
CA TYR A 49 16.63 13.93 -11.79
C TYR A 49 17.90 14.57 -12.35
N SER A 50 17.72 15.39 -13.39
CA SER A 50 18.67 16.41 -13.83
C SER A 50 17.89 17.54 -14.49
N LEU A 51 18.42 18.78 -14.44
CA LEU A 51 17.77 19.96 -15.03
C LEU A 51 17.56 19.82 -16.55
N GLU A 52 18.34 18.97 -17.22
CA GLU A 52 18.32 18.75 -18.66
C GLU A 52 17.63 17.44 -19.06
N ASN A 53 17.14 16.64 -18.09
CA ASN A 53 16.52 15.35 -18.40
C ASN A 53 15.05 15.51 -18.79
N GLU A 54 14.76 15.51 -20.09
CA GLU A 54 13.40 15.55 -20.62
C GLU A 54 12.54 14.36 -20.15
N TYR A 55 13.13 13.18 -19.96
CA TYR A 55 12.40 12.00 -19.48
C TYR A 55 11.92 12.18 -18.04
N PHE A 56 12.70 12.83 -17.18
CA PHE A 56 12.26 13.16 -15.82
C PHE A 56 11.02 14.05 -15.85
N THR A 57 11.05 15.09 -16.69
CA THR A 57 9.92 16.02 -16.84
C THR A 57 8.68 15.31 -17.38
N GLN A 58 8.84 14.41 -18.35
CA GLN A 58 7.75 13.63 -18.89
C GLN A 58 7.18 12.63 -17.86
N ASP A 59 8.04 11.97 -17.09
CA ASP A 59 7.60 11.01 -16.07
C ASP A 59 6.88 11.68 -14.91
N LEU A 60 7.33 12.86 -14.48
CA LEU A 60 6.62 13.67 -13.49
C LEU A 60 5.23 14.09 -14.00
N LYS A 61 5.12 14.49 -15.27
CA LYS A 61 3.82 14.81 -15.90
C LYS A 61 2.91 13.59 -16.00
N ASN A 62 3.45 12.42 -16.37
CA ASN A 62 2.69 11.18 -16.43
C ASN A 62 2.15 10.80 -15.05
N LEU A 63 3.01 10.85 -14.03
CA LEU A 63 2.60 10.58 -12.65
C LEU A 63 1.47 11.53 -12.23
N GLU A 64 1.60 12.83 -12.48
CA GLU A 64 0.56 13.81 -12.16
C GLU A 64 -0.75 13.61 -12.93
N TYR A 65 -0.67 13.34 -14.23
CA TYR A 65 -1.85 13.02 -15.04
C TYR A 65 -2.61 11.80 -14.49
N LEU A 66 -1.88 10.75 -14.14
CA LEU A 66 -2.46 9.53 -13.58
C LEU A 66 -3.07 9.80 -12.20
N SER A 67 -2.27 10.38 -11.30
CA SER A 67 -2.63 10.45 -9.89
C SER A 67 -3.40 11.67 -9.47
N GLU A 68 -3.43 12.72 -10.30
CA GLU A 68 -3.97 14.02 -9.97
C GLU A 68 -3.34 14.54 -8.66
N LYS A 69 -4.07 14.44 -7.55
CA LYS A 69 -3.65 14.91 -6.22
C LYS A 69 -3.65 13.81 -5.16
N HIS A 70 -3.86 12.55 -5.53
CA HIS A 70 -4.12 11.47 -4.59
C HIS A 70 -2.82 10.86 -4.03
N LEU A 71 -2.36 11.33 -2.87
CA LEU A 71 -1.14 10.85 -2.21
C LEU A 71 -1.46 9.88 -1.07
N LEU A 72 -0.80 8.72 -1.08
CA LEU A 72 -0.73 7.77 0.02
C LEU A 72 0.64 7.83 0.69
N ARG A 73 0.67 8.18 1.97
CA ARG A 73 1.91 8.26 2.75
C ARG A 73 1.75 7.52 4.06
N TRP A 74 2.75 6.75 4.46
CA TRP A 74 2.83 6.28 5.83
C TRP A 74 3.29 7.41 6.76
N GLY A 75 2.39 7.84 7.66
CA GLY A 75 2.62 8.87 8.66
C GLY A 75 2.93 8.30 10.05
N LYS A 76 2.80 9.14 11.07
CA LYS A 76 3.08 8.76 12.47
C LYS A 76 2.09 7.72 13.00
N ASP A 77 0.81 7.92 12.72
CA ASP A 77 -0.29 7.13 13.29
C ASP A 77 -0.86 6.09 12.31
N GLY A 78 -0.32 6.01 11.09
CA GLY A 78 -0.74 5.04 10.07
C GLY A 78 -0.75 5.60 8.67
N ILE A 79 -1.61 5.05 7.82
CA ILE A 79 -1.78 5.53 6.44
C ILE A 79 -2.45 6.90 6.43
N GLU A 80 -1.81 7.86 5.80
CA GLU A 80 -2.31 9.21 5.57
C GLU A 80 -2.72 9.37 4.11
N VAL A 81 -3.86 10.02 3.93
CA VAL A 81 -4.48 10.27 2.62
C VAL A 81 -4.41 11.76 2.39
N LEU A 82 -3.43 12.18 1.61
CA LEU A 82 -3.11 13.59 1.41
C LEU A 82 -3.54 14.04 0.02
N PHE A 83 -3.83 15.33 -0.09
CA PHE A 83 -4.21 15.97 -1.35
C PHE A 83 -3.09 16.92 -1.78
N GLY A 84 -2.29 16.49 -2.75
CA GLY A 84 -1.18 17.27 -3.29
C GLY A 84 -0.70 16.68 -4.59
N THR A 85 -0.37 17.52 -5.57
CA THR A 85 0.10 17.02 -6.86
C THR A 85 1.52 16.47 -6.75
N PRO A 86 1.91 15.56 -7.65
CA PRO A 86 3.30 15.14 -7.77
C PRO A 86 4.30 16.31 -7.90
N GLN A 87 3.96 17.37 -8.64
CA GLN A 87 4.83 18.54 -8.76
C GLN A 87 4.96 19.34 -7.45
N GLU A 88 3.87 19.47 -6.67
CA GLU A 88 3.91 20.10 -5.34
C GLU A 88 4.80 19.31 -4.38
N TYR A 89 4.63 17.98 -4.37
CA TYR A 89 5.45 17.09 -3.56
C TYR A 89 6.93 17.18 -3.95
N PHE A 90 7.25 17.21 -5.25
CA PHE A 90 8.61 17.40 -5.74
C PHE A 90 9.24 18.71 -5.26
N LYS A 91 8.52 19.83 -5.38
CA LYS A 91 9.01 21.15 -4.97
C LYS A 91 9.31 21.22 -3.47
N GLY A 92 8.52 20.52 -2.64
CA GLY A 92 8.75 20.43 -1.20
C GLY A 92 9.87 19.47 -0.79
N GLY A 93 10.19 18.48 -1.62
CA GLY A 93 11.17 17.42 -1.31
C GLY A 93 12.54 17.54 -1.98
N LYS A 94 12.72 18.43 -2.97
CA LYS A 94 13.97 18.54 -3.76
C LYS A 94 15.21 18.92 -2.94
N ASP A 95 15.01 19.56 -1.79
CA ASP A 95 16.07 20.05 -0.90
C ASP A 95 16.23 19.18 0.36
N SER A 96 15.64 17.97 0.40
CA SER A 96 15.81 17.08 1.54
C SER A 96 17.28 16.66 1.67
N GLU A 97 17.93 17.04 2.76
CA GLU A 97 19.31 16.64 3.06
C GLU A 97 19.46 15.12 3.03
N ASP A 98 20.63 14.64 2.60
CA ASP A 98 20.97 13.21 2.63
C ASP A 98 20.77 12.68 4.06
N ILE A 99 19.86 11.72 4.25
CA ILE A 99 19.56 11.14 5.58
C ILE A 99 20.84 10.63 6.24
N PHE A 100 21.81 10.12 5.47
CA PHE A 100 23.09 9.67 6.02
C PHE A 100 23.96 10.83 6.52
N SER A 101 23.77 12.05 6.00
CA SER A 101 24.46 13.25 6.48
C SER A 101 23.89 13.76 7.82
N MET A 102 22.60 13.55 8.07
CA MET A 102 21.94 13.83 9.36
C MET A 102 22.26 12.78 10.43
N MET A 103 22.56 11.54 10.04
CA MET A 103 22.91 10.45 10.94
C MET A 103 24.38 10.44 11.36
N ASP A 104 25.21 11.37 10.88
CA ASP A 104 26.62 11.46 11.23
C ASP A 104 26.78 11.73 12.74
N ILE A 105 27.17 10.70 13.48
CA ILE A 105 27.27 10.72 14.94
C ILE A 105 28.27 11.76 15.43
N GLU A 106 29.32 12.08 14.67
CA GLU A 106 30.23 13.16 15.07
C GLU A 106 29.53 14.51 14.98
N LYS A 107 28.82 14.78 13.88
CA LYS A 107 28.04 16.02 13.73
C LYS A 107 26.92 16.13 14.75
N ILE A 108 26.19 15.05 15.04
CA ILE A 108 25.12 15.04 16.04
C ILE A 108 25.68 15.46 17.41
N PHE A 109 26.84 14.92 17.78
CA PHE A 109 27.45 15.19 19.07
C PHE A 109 28.10 16.58 19.13
N ASP A 110 28.64 17.06 18.01
CA ASP A 110 29.14 18.44 17.88
C ASP A 110 27.99 19.47 17.99
N VAL A 111 26.81 19.15 17.44
CA VAL A 111 25.59 19.97 17.62
C VAL A 111 25.11 19.97 19.07
N LEU A 112 25.20 18.83 19.77
CA LEU A 112 24.86 18.77 21.21
C LEU A 112 25.82 19.58 22.08
N ASP A 113 27.06 19.77 21.62
CA ASP A 113 28.07 20.62 22.27
C ASP A 113 27.94 22.11 21.85
N SER A 114 27.03 22.45 20.93
CA SER A 114 26.80 23.83 20.50
C SER A 114 26.02 24.65 21.54
N ASP A 115 26.35 25.95 21.63
CA ASP A 115 25.76 26.88 22.61
C ASP A 115 24.24 27.08 22.42
N ASP A 116 23.68 26.75 21.24
CA ASP A 116 22.26 26.94 20.90
C ASP A 116 21.29 26.04 21.69
N PHE A 117 21.76 24.89 22.19
CA PHE A 117 20.95 23.99 23.02
C PHE A 117 21.16 24.18 24.52
N GLY A 118 22.14 25.00 24.94
CA GLY A 118 22.38 25.36 26.34
C GLY A 118 22.89 24.24 27.25
N ILE A 119 23.37 23.11 26.70
CA ILE A 119 23.79 21.92 27.47
C ILE A 119 25.32 21.74 27.55
N GLY A 120 26.13 22.68 27.03
CA GLY A 120 27.60 22.63 27.12
C GLY A 120 28.18 21.30 26.61
N LYS A 121 29.34 20.86 27.14
CA LYS A 121 30.13 19.66 26.75
C LYS A 121 29.44 18.28 26.90
N PHE A 122 28.13 18.21 26.74
CA PHE A 122 27.32 17.02 26.94
C PHE A 122 27.55 15.96 25.86
N GLY A 123 27.71 16.35 24.60
CA GLY A 123 28.15 15.47 23.52
C GLY A 123 29.52 14.88 23.84
N THR A 124 30.48 15.72 24.24
CA THR A 124 31.81 15.25 24.70
C THR A 124 31.70 14.24 25.87
N LEU A 125 30.79 14.47 26.83
CA LEU A 125 30.57 13.56 27.95
C LEU A 125 30.00 12.20 27.49
N ILE A 126 28.94 12.18 26.68
CA ILE A 126 28.36 10.93 26.17
C ILE A 126 29.38 10.17 25.31
N LYS A 127 30.15 10.88 24.48
CA LYS A 127 31.25 10.29 23.69
C LYS A 127 32.25 9.58 24.62
N SER A 128 32.68 10.23 25.69
CA SER A 128 33.62 9.63 26.65
C SER A 128 33.04 8.39 27.36
N LEU A 129 31.74 8.37 27.66
CA LEU A 129 31.06 7.22 28.24
C LEU A 129 31.00 6.04 27.25
N TYR A 130 30.70 6.30 25.98
CA TYR A 130 30.66 5.24 24.96
C TYR A 130 32.04 4.74 24.56
N GLN A 131 33.10 5.52 24.75
CA GLN A 131 34.48 5.08 24.54
C GLN A 131 34.95 4.07 25.60
N VAL A 132 34.37 4.09 26.81
CA VAL A 132 34.73 3.14 27.89
C VAL A 132 33.77 1.96 27.99
N MET A 133 32.61 2.04 27.33
CA MET A 133 31.64 0.95 27.30
C MET A 133 32.04 -0.08 26.24
N PRO A 134 32.22 -1.37 26.57
CA PRO A 134 32.47 -2.39 25.55
C PRO A 134 31.23 -2.62 24.68
N THR A 135 31.42 -3.05 23.43
CA THR A 135 30.31 -3.36 22.51
C THR A 135 29.42 -4.51 23.00
N GLY A 136 29.98 -5.43 23.79
CA GLY A 136 29.31 -6.69 24.17
C GLY A 136 29.21 -7.70 23.02
N ILE A 137 29.86 -7.44 21.88
CA ILE A 137 29.90 -8.35 20.75
C ILE A 137 31.02 -9.38 20.97
N GLU A 138 30.65 -10.64 21.15
CA GLU A 138 31.61 -11.74 21.20
C GLU A 138 32.06 -12.13 19.79
N ILE A 139 33.33 -11.91 19.48
CA ILE A 139 33.94 -12.35 18.21
C ILE A 139 34.44 -13.78 18.40
N THR A 140 33.79 -14.71 17.71
CA THR A 140 34.14 -16.14 17.65
C THR A 140 34.65 -16.47 16.25
N ASP A 141 35.36 -17.58 16.08
CA ASP A 141 35.86 -17.98 14.76
C ASP A 141 34.71 -18.27 13.77
N GLU A 142 33.51 -18.60 14.26
CA GLU A 142 32.31 -18.83 13.43
C GLU A 142 31.67 -17.54 12.89
N ASN A 143 31.74 -16.44 13.66
CA ASN A 143 31.10 -15.17 13.30
C ASN A 143 32.08 -14.10 12.80
N ARG A 144 33.40 -14.28 13.00
CA ARG A 144 34.47 -13.33 12.69
C ARG A 144 34.36 -12.77 11.27
N ASP A 145 34.30 -13.62 10.26
CA ASP A 145 34.26 -13.19 8.85
C ASP A 145 33.04 -12.30 8.56
N MET A 146 31.89 -12.61 9.16
CA MET A 146 30.66 -11.86 8.97
C MET A 146 30.71 -10.53 9.73
N LEU A 147 31.19 -10.55 10.98
CA LEU A 147 31.34 -9.35 11.79
C LEU A 147 32.35 -8.38 11.18
N GLN A 148 33.52 -8.85 10.72
CA GLN A 148 34.52 -8.01 10.06
C GLN A 148 34.01 -7.42 8.73
N LYS A 149 33.09 -8.12 8.05
CA LYS A 149 32.47 -7.59 6.82
C LYS A 149 31.46 -6.48 7.12
N MET A 150 30.69 -6.62 8.19
CA MET A 150 29.70 -5.64 8.63
C MET A 150 30.36 -4.43 9.32
N PHE A 151 31.33 -4.69 10.19
CA PHE A 151 31.98 -3.72 11.06
C PHE A 151 33.50 -3.97 11.07
N PRO A 152 34.22 -3.52 10.02
CA PRO A 152 35.62 -3.87 9.82
C PRO A 152 36.57 -3.31 10.88
N ASN A 153 36.16 -2.28 11.63
CA ASN A 153 36.99 -1.68 12.67
C ASN A 153 36.68 -2.24 14.07
N ILE A 154 35.80 -3.24 14.17
CA ILE A 154 35.46 -3.88 15.45
C ILE A 154 36.35 -5.09 15.71
N ASP A 155 36.94 -5.09 16.91
CA ASP A 155 37.65 -6.19 17.54
C ASP A 155 37.09 -6.47 18.96
N SER A 156 37.71 -7.43 19.66
CA SER A 156 37.27 -7.83 21.01
C SER A 156 37.40 -6.74 22.08
N ASN A 157 38.18 -5.69 21.81
CA ASN A 157 38.43 -4.57 22.73
C ASN A 157 37.69 -3.29 22.30
N SER A 158 36.89 -3.36 21.24
CA SER A 158 36.21 -2.21 20.69
C SER A 158 35.14 -1.67 21.64
N SER A 159 35.02 -0.35 21.63
CA SER A 159 34.04 0.36 22.43
C SER A 159 32.72 0.52 21.70
N MET A 160 31.65 0.86 22.43
CA MET A 160 30.37 1.24 21.85
C MET A 160 30.53 2.42 20.88
N TRP A 161 31.48 3.32 21.15
CA TRP A 161 31.82 4.41 20.23
C TRP A 161 32.38 3.91 18.90
N ASP A 162 33.21 2.86 18.92
CA ASP A 162 33.76 2.26 17.69
C ASP A 162 32.67 1.58 16.86
N LEU A 163 31.75 0.86 17.51
CA LEU A 163 30.57 0.29 16.85
C LEU A 163 29.69 1.37 16.22
N MET A 164 29.41 2.46 16.94
CA MET A 164 28.60 3.58 16.44
C MET A 164 29.19 4.22 15.18
N LYS A 165 30.53 4.41 15.14
CA LYS A 165 31.21 4.92 13.93
C LYS A 165 31.05 3.99 12.73
N ASP A 166 30.98 2.68 12.93
CA ASP A 166 30.86 1.70 11.84
C ASP A 166 29.42 1.45 11.37
N ILE A 167 28.40 1.72 12.20
CA ILE A 167 26.98 1.51 11.86
C ILE A 167 26.52 2.35 10.65
N ILE A 168 26.90 3.63 10.58
CA ILE A 168 26.47 4.51 9.50
C ILE A 168 27.15 4.14 8.16
N PRO A 169 28.48 3.96 8.10
CA PRO A 169 29.15 3.44 6.90
C PRO A 169 28.60 2.09 6.46
N PHE A 170 28.34 1.17 7.41
CA PHE A 170 27.71 -0.12 7.12
C PHE A 170 26.34 0.08 6.45
N SER A 171 25.46 0.88 7.07
CA SER A 171 24.10 1.13 6.58
C SER A 171 24.11 1.79 5.20
N LYS A 172 25.01 2.75 4.98
CA LYS A 172 25.19 3.42 3.70
C LYS A 172 25.62 2.42 2.62
N LYS A 173 26.69 1.64 2.86
CA LYS A 173 27.15 0.60 1.94
C LYS A 173 26.05 -0.42 1.63
N LEU A 174 25.37 -0.91 2.66
CA LEU A 174 24.30 -1.88 2.53
C LEU A 174 23.17 -1.38 1.61
N LEU A 175 22.75 -0.13 1.80
CA LEU A 175 21.62 0.44 1.08
C LEU A 175 21.99 0.90 -0.33
N THR A 176 23.17 1.49 -0.52
CA THR A 176 23.53 2.15 -1.79
C THR A 176 24.49 1.36 -2.67
N GLU A 177 25.30 0.46 -2.11
CA GLU A 177 26.34 -0.27 -2.87
C GLU A 177 25.88 -1.68 -3.26
N LYS A 178 25.66 -1.87 -4.56
CA LYS A 178 25.22 -3.13 -5.18
C LYS A 178 26.11 -4.33 -4.83
N GLU A 179 27.41 -4.20 -5.07
CA GLU A 179 28.34 -5.33 -4.90
C GLU A 179 28.51 -5.69 -3.43
N TYR A 180 28.49 -4.69 -2.53
CA TYR A 180 28.49 -4.94 -1.09
C TYR A 180 27.26 -5.74 -0.65
N TYR A 181 26.07 -5.36 -1.09
CA TYR A 181 24.84 -6.10 -0.78
C TYR A 181 24.87 -7.53 -1.34
N LYS A 182 25.29 -7.72 -2.60
CA LYS A 182 25.43 -9.05 -3.22
C LYS A 182 26.39 -9.93 -2.44
N ASP A 183 27.53 -9.37 -2.06
CA ASP A 183 28.57 -10.06 -1.32
C ASP A 183 28.13 -10.42 0.11
N LEU A 184 27.39 -9.54 0.78
CA LEU A 184 26.75 -9.85 2.07
C LEU A 184 25.74 -10.99 1.94
N ARG A 185 24.83 -10.93 0.96
CA ARG A 185 23.83 -11.98 0.78
C ARG A 185 24.46 -13.32 0.39
N LYS A 186 25.56 -13.28 -0.38
CA LYS A 186 26.36 -14.47 -0.69
C LYS A 186 26.95 -15.07 0.59
N THR A 187 27.53 -14.27 1.48
CA THR A 187 28.04 -14.77 2.77
C THR A 187 26.96 -15.44 3.62
N ILE A 188 25.75 -14.86 3.69
CA ILE A 188 24.60 -15.48 4.38
C ILE A 188 24.25 -16.83 3.73
N SER A 189 24.26 -16.86 2.39
CA SER A 189 23.97 -18.07 1.62
C SER A 189 25.01 -19.18 1.82
N ASP A 190 26.30 -18.82 1.80
CA ASP A 190 27.43 -19.75 1.94
C ASP A 190 27.45 -20.39 3.33
N LYS A 191 26.89 -19.71 4.36
CA LYS A 191 26.65 -20.26 5.70
C LYS A 191 25.42 -21.17 5.79
N GLY A 192 24.79 -21.52 4.66
CA GLY A 192 23.65 -22.43 4.59
C GLY A 192 22.30 -21.78 4.87
N PHE A 193 22.25 -20.46 5.07
CA PHE A 193 21.00 -19.73 5.32
C PHE A 193 20.36 -19.25 4.00
N LYS A 194 20.07 -20.20 3.10
CA LYS A 194 19.45 -19.96 1.81
C LYS A 194 18.47 -21.08 1.47
N LEU A 195 17.32 -20.71 0.90
CA LEU A 195 16.31 -21.64 0.41
C LEU A 195 16.81 -22.41 -0.83
N ASP A 196 16.15 -23.53 -1.10
CA ASP A 196 16.41 -24.36 -2.27
C ASP A 196 16.31 -23.52 -3.58
N PRO A 197 17.16 -23.74 -4.59
CA PRO A 197 17.08 -23.02 -5.86
C PRO A 197 15.73 -23.13 -6.58
N ASN A 198 15.00 -24.24 -6.37
CA ASN A 198 13.67 -24.47 -6.91
C ASN A 198 12.57 -23.75 -6.11
N SER A 199 12.91 -23.03 -5.04
CA SER A 199 11.94 -22.28 -4.22
C SER A 199 11.09 -21.30 -5.01
N GLY A 200 11.63 -20.78 -6.11
CA GLY A 200 10.86 -19.91 -7.01
C GLY A 200 9.69 -20.59 -7.72
N ASN A 201 9.58 -21.93 -7.71
CA ASN A 201 8.51 -22.66 -8.37
C ASN A 201 7.46 -23.19 -7.38
N TRP A 202 7.58 -22.88 -6.09
CA TRP A 202 6.56 -23.20 -5.10
C TRP A 202 5.25 -22.48 -5.42
N SER A 203 4.13 -23.17 -5.18
CA SER A 203 2.82 -22.53 -5.23
C SER A 203 2.71 -21.49 -4.12
N VAL A 204 1.92 -20.45 -4.36
CA VAL A 204 1.75 -19.33 -3.41
C VAL A 204 1.35 -19.82 -2.02
N ASP A 205 0.47 -20.83 -1.94
CA ASP A 205 -0.04 -21.39 -0.68
C ASP A 205 1.00 -22.22 0.09
N GLU A 206 2.08 -22.65 -0.54
CA GLU A 206 3.10 -23.51 0.08
C GLU A 206 4.33 -22.74 0.56
N VAL A 207 4.51 -21.48 0.13
CA VAL A 207 5.76 -20.73 0.35
C VAL A 207 6.09 -20.62 1.84
N PHE A 208 5.14 -20.16 2.66
CA PHE A 208 5.37 -19.95 4.08
C PHE A 208 5.61 -21.26 4.82
N LYS A 209 4.80 -22.29 4.54
CA LYS A 209 4.99 -23.64 5.07
C LYS A 209 6.38 -24.22 4.74
N ASN A 210 6.87 -23.99 3.52
CA ASN A 210 8.19 -24.44 3.09
C ASN A 210 9.31 -23.66 3.79
N ILE A 211 9.13 -22.36 3.99
CA ILE A 211 10.08 -21.52 4.74
C ILE A 211 10.09 -21.92 6.22
N ASP A 212 8.95 -22.17 6.85
CA ASP A 212 8.86 -22.65 8.23
C ASP A 212 9.62 -23.96 8.40
N THR A 213 9.42 -24.90 7.47
CA THR A 213 10.15 -26.17 7.44
C THR A 213 11.65 -25.96 7.29
N PHE A 214 12.07 -25.00 6.47
CA PHE A 214 13.48 -24.62 6.34
C PHE A 214 14.04 -24.05 7.64
N LEU A 215 13.35 -23.12 8.29
CA LEU A 215 13.78 -22.49 9.55
C LEU A 215 13.88 -23.53 10.69
N GLN A 216 12.93 -24.47 10.77
CA GLN A 216 13.00 -25.59 11.70
C GLN A 216 14.25 -26.47 11.49
N LYS A 217 14.64 -26.74 10.24
CA LYS A 217 15.88 -27.47 9.92
C LYS A 217 17.14 -26.70 10.31
N GLN A 218 17.10 -25.37 10.32
CA GLN A 218 18.15 -24.51 10.83
C GLN A 218 18.14 -24.40 12.37
N ASN A 219 17.35 -25.23 13.06
CA ASN A 219 17.23 -25.30 14.52
C ASN A 219 16.77 -23.98 15.17
N THR A 220 16.11 -23.09 14.43
CA THR A 220 15.58 -21.83 14.98
C THR A 220 14.33 -22.06 15.83
N LYS A 221 13.54 -23.10 15.51
CA LYS A 221 12.22 -23.41 16.09
C LYS A 221 11.17 -22.30 15.88
N LEU A 222 11.38 -21.43 14.90
CA LEU A 222 10.48 -20.32 14.58
C LEU A 222 9.79 -20.56 13.23
N THR A 223 8.55 -20.14 13.12
CA THR A 223 7.90 -19.84 11.83
C THR A 223 8.51 -18.58 11.21
N PHE A 224 8.22 -18.33 9.94
CA PHE A 224 8.69 -17.15 9.22
C PHE A 224 8.18 -15.86 9.85
N LEU A 225 6.90 -15.78 10.22
CA LEU A 225 6.32 -14.60 10.86
C LEU A 225 6.88 -14.36 12.27
N GLU A 226 7.16 -15.42 13.02
CA GLU A 226 7.88 -15.31 14.30
C GLU A 226 9.32 -14.85 14.09
N TYR A 227 9.98 -15.33 13.03
CA TYR A 227 11.31 -14.89 12.64
C TYR A 227 11.33 -13.38 12.29
N VAL A 228 10.36 -12.90 11.50
CA VAL A 228 10.15 -11.46 11.24
C VAL A 228 10.00 -10.69 12.56
N THR A 229 9.20 -11.21 13.48
CA THR A 229 8.97 -10.59 14.79
C THR A 229 10.27 -10.47 15.61
N THR A 230 11.23 -11.39 15.42
CA THR A 230 12.52 -11.30 16.12
C THR A 230 13.32 -10.05 15.80
N CYS A 231 13.15 -9.48 14.59
CA CYS A 231 13.81 -8.23 14.19
C CYS A 231 13.40 -7.03 15.05
N PHE A 232 12.30 -7.15 15.82
CA PHE A 232 11.73 -6.06 16.60
C PHE A 232 11.75 -6.30 18.12
N LYS A 233 12.26 -7.45 18.59
CA LYS A 233 12.19 -7.87 20.01
C LYS A 233 12.74 -6.86 21.02
N ASN A 234 13.73 -6.07 20.63
CA ASN A 234 14.41 -5.12 21.52
C ASN A 234 13.81 -3.70 21.46
N ARG A 235 12.69 -3.51 20.75
CA ARG A 235 12.02 -2.21 20.67
C ARG A 235 11.11 -1.98 21.85
N LYS A 236 11.03 -0.72 22.28
CA LYS A 236 10.08 -0.26 23.31
C LYS A 236 8.67 -0.12 22.75
N GLU A 237 8.54 0.29 21.49
CA GLU A 237 7.25 0.48 20.83
C GLU A 237 6.86 -0.73 19.99
N PRO A 238 5.55 -1.04 19.88
CA PRO A 238 5.06 -2.08 18.98
C PRO A 238 5.49 -1.81 17.54
N VAL A 239 5.87 -2.87 16.83
CA VAL A 239 6.15 -2.76 15.38
C VAL A 239 4.88 -2.37 14.65
N ASN A 240 4.98 -1.35 13.80
CA ASN A 240 3.83 -0.91 13.02
C ASN A 240 3.65 -1.77 11.75
N LYS A 241 2.47 -1.67 11.13
CA LYS A 241 2.09 -2.52 9.98
C LYS A 241 3.03 -2.34 8.77
N PHE A 242 3.48 -1.11 8.52
CA PHE A 242 4.40 -0.80 7.42
C PHE A 242 5.77 -1.45 7.63
N GLU A 243 6.37 -1.28 8.81
CA GLU A 243 7.67 -1.87 9.14
C GLU A 243 7.61 -3.40 9.13
N TYR A 244 6.54 -3.97 9.68
CA TYR A 244 6.36 -5.42 9.70
C TYR A 244 6.26 -6.00 8.29
N TYR A 245 5.40 -5.41 7.43
CA TYR A 245 5.19 -5.86 6.07
C TYR A 245 6.45 -5.74 5.22
N THR A 246 7.11 -4.57 5.25
CA THR A 246 8.32 -4.34 4.46
C THR A 246 9.48 -5.22 4.92
N THR A 247 9.61 -5.48 6.23
CA THR A 247 10.60 -6.42 6.77
C THR A 247 10.33 -7.86 6.34
N ALA A 248 9.07 -8.30 6.36
CA ALA A 248 8.69 -9.61 5.81
C ALA A 248 9.08 -9.74 4.33
N TYR A 249 8.82 -8.70 3.52
CA TYR A 249 9.22 -8.67 2.12
C TYR A 249 10.74 -8.78 1.93
N LEU A 250 11.52 -8.00 2.68
CA LEU A 250 12.99 -8.03 2.63
C LEU A 250 13.55 -9.39 3.05
N LEU A 251 12.97 -10.02 4.08
CA LEU A 251 13.41 -11.33 4.56
C LEU A 251 13.16 -12.45 3.55
N LEU A 252 12.08 -12.38 2.76
CA LEU A 252 11.91 -13.29 1.62
C LEU A 252 13.09 -13.19 0.64
N ASP A 253 13.54 -11.97 0.33
CA ASP A 253 14.68 -11.75 -0.56
C ASP A 253 16.00 -12.28 0.02
N LEU A 254 16.24 -11.99 1.31
CA LEU A 254 17.44 -12.42 2.03
C LEU A 254 17.54 -13.94 2.15
N LEU A 255 16.42 -14.63 2.40
CA LEU A 255 16.34 -16.10 2.41
C LEU A 255 16.54 -16.71 1.02
N GLY A 256 16.54 -15.90 -0.04
CA GLY A 256 16.74 -16.34 -1.41
C GLY A 256 15.44 -16.63 -2.17
N TYR A 257 14.25 -16.39 -1.60
CA TYR A 257 12.98 -16.58 -2.30
C TYR A 257 12.77 -15.49 -3.36
N LYS A 258 12.74 -15.88 -4.65
CA LYS A 258 12.59 -14.96 -5.80
C LYS A 258 13.47 -13.73 -5.69
N SER A 259 14.69 -13.96 -5.25
CA SER A 259 15.55 -12.86 -4.87
C SER A 259 15.95 -12.00 -6.06
N ASP A 260 16.14 -10.70 -5.82
CA ASP A 260 16.55 -9.80 -6.88
C ASP A 260 17.96 -10.14 -7.41
N SER A 261 18.10 -10.05 -8.73
CA SER A 261 19.36 -10.22 -9.47
C SER A 261 20.14 -8.91 -9.57
N LEU A 262 19.47 -7.77 -9.32
CA LEU A 262 20.00 -6.41 -9.45
C LEU A 262 20.73 -6.25 -10.79
N PRO A 263 20.02 -6.34 -11.93
CA PRO A 263 20.65 -6.39 -13.25
C PRO A 263 21.40 -5.10 -13.62
N LYS A 264 20.86 -3.93 -13.28
CA LYS A 264 21.42 -2.63 -13.69
C LYS A 264 22.53 -2.18 -12.73
N PRO A 265 23.46 -1.32 -13.18
CA PRO A 265 24.51 -0.76 -12.31
C PRO A 265 23.95 0.06 -11.14
N THR A 266 22.80 0.70 -11.35
CA THR A 266 22.09 1.51 -10.35
C THR A 266 21.30 0.69 -9.33
N ASP A 267 21.16 -0.62 -9.53
CA ASP A 267 20.31 -1.45 -8.69
C ASP A 267 21.03 -1.82 -7.38
N ASN A 268 20.41 -1.51 -6.25
CA ASN A 268 20.92 -1.78 -4.91
C ASN A 268 19.78 -2.21 -3.96
N MET A 269 20.07 -2.36 -2.67
CA MET A 269 19.05 -2.78 -1.70
C MET A 269 17.87 -1.79 -1.60
N GLN A 270 18.08 -0.49 -1.89
CA GLN A 270 16.96 0.46 -1.93
C GLN A 270 15.94 0.12 -3.01
N ASN A 271 16.31 -0.55 -4.11
CA ASN A 271 15.32 -1.03 -5.08
C ASN A 271 14.41 -2.11 -4.47
N ILE A 272 14.97 -3.03 -3.69
CA ILE A 272 14.19 -4.08 -3.01
C ILE A 272 13.29 -3.44 -1.92
N GLN A 273 13.77 -2.39 -1.27
CA GLN A 273 12.97 -1.60 -0.35
C GLN A 273 11.84 -0.87 -1.08
N SER A 274 12.11 -0.23 -2.22
CA SER A 274 11.09 0.42 -3.05
C SER A 274 10.01 -0.57 -3.50
N ASP A 275 10.41 -1.75 -3.95
CA ASP A 275 9.51 -2.87 -4.27
C ASP A 275 8.60 -3.24 -3.08
N ALA A 276 9.18 -3.37 -1.89
CA ALA A 276 8.43 -3.67 -0.66
C ALA A 276 7.41 -2.57 -0.34
N GLU A 277 7.80 -1.31 -0.52
CA GLU A 277 6.93 -0.16 -0.28
C GLU A 277 5.80 -0.07 -1.32
N HIS A 278 6.08 -0.28 -2.61
CA HIS A 278 5.03 -0.35 -3.64
C HIS A 278 4.02 -1.45 -3.34
N SER A 279 4.52 -2.64 -2.98
CA SER A 279 3.70 -3.77 -2.56
C SER A 279 2.80 -3.41 -1.36
N PHE A 280 3.35 -2.71 -0.36
CA PHE A 280 2.61 -2.25 0.80
C PHE A 280 1.53 -1.21 0.45
N TYR A 281 1.88 -0.14 -0.29
CA TYR A 281 0.91 0.90 -0.64
C TYR A 281 -0.20 0.36 -1.55
N ALA A 282 0.14 -0.60 -2.42
CA ALA A 282 -0.83 -1.28 -3.25
C ALA A 282 -1.87 -2.08 -2.44
N ALA A 283 -1.53 -2.55 -1.23
CA ALA A 283 -2.48 -3.20 -0.33
C ALA A 283 -3.64 -2.27 0.13
N HIS A 284 -3.57 -0.96 -0.14
CA HIS A 284 -4.65 0.00 0.06
C HIS A 284 -5.47 0.28 -1.22
N CYS A 285 -5.31 -0.54 -2.27
CA CYS A 285 -6.01 -0.41 -3.54
C CYS A 285 -6.79 -1.68 -3.89
N ASP A 286 -7.70 -1.58 -4.86
CA ASP A 286 -8.43 -2.72 -5.40
C ASP A 286 -7.51 -3.57 -6.30
N TYR A 287 -6.62 -2.91 -7.06
CA TYR A 287 -5.67 -3.53 -7.98
C TYR A 287 -4.25 -3.00 -7.81
N PHE A 288 -3.27 -3.88 -8.07
CA PHE A 288 -1.86 -3.55 -8.22
C PHE A 288 -1.38 -3.94 -9.62
N VAL A 289 -0.87 -2.97 -10.39
CA VAL A 289 -0.37 -3.21 -11.75
C VAL A 289 1.15 -3.14 -11.74
N VAL A 290 1.80 -4.23 -12.13
CA VAL A 290 3.26 -4.39 -12.02
C VAL A 290 3.83 -5.18 -13.21
N ILE A 291 5.00 -4.78 -13.69
CA ILE A 291 5.73 -5.48 -14.79
C ILE A 291 6.69 -6.53 -14.22
N ASP A 292 7.33 -6.22 -13.08
CA ASP A 292 8.35 -7.07 -12.50
C ASP A 292 7.78 -8.39 -11.94
N LYS A 293 8.27 -9.52 -12.45
CA LYS A 293 7.80 -10.86 -12.08
C LYS A 293 8.15 -11.26 -10.65
N LYS A 294 9.28 -10.79 -10.12
CA LYS A 294 9.72 -11.10 -8.75
C LYS A 294 8.89 -10.31 -7.74
N LEU A 295 8.68 -9.01 -7.98
CA LEU A 295 7.76 -8.17 -7.20
C LEU A 295 6.34 -8.73 -7.24
N THR A 296 5.86 -9.14 -8.43
CA THR A 296 4.56 -9.81 -8.58
C THR A 296 4.46 -11.05 -7.68
N THR A 297 5.47 -11.93 -7.73
CA THR A 297 5.42 -13.19 -6.99
C THR A 297 5.49 -12.96 -5.48
N LYS A 298 6.44 -12.14 -5.00
CA LYS A 298 6.58 -11.81 -3.57
C LYS A 298 5.32 -11.11 -3.03
N THR A 299 4.75 -10.19 -3.80
CA THR A 299 3.50 -9.51 -3.41
C THR A 299 2.33 -10.48 -3.29
N LYS A 300 2.13 -11.38 -4.27
CA LYS A 300 1.05 -12.39 -4.20
C LYS A 300 1.17 -13.29 -2.98
N VAL A 301 2.39 -13.67 -2.61
CA VAL A 301 2.68 -14.46 -1.40
C VAL A 301 2.29 -13.69 -0.13
N LEU A 302 2.76 -12.45 0.03
CA LEU A 302 2.43 -11.66 1.22
C LEU A 302 0.96 -11.29 1.29
N PHE A 303 0.33 -10.99 0.15
CA PHE A 303 -1.10 -10.70 0.10
C PHE A 303 -1.93 -11.92 0.50
N LYS A 304 -1.53 -13.11 0.05
CA LYS A 304 -2.18 -14.35 0.50
C LYS A 304 -2.03 -14.55 2.00
N GLU A 305 -0.81 -14.46 2.53
CA GLU A 305 -0.54 -14.69 3.95
C GLU A 305 -1.28 -13.69 4.85
N PHE A 306 -1.27 -12.41 4.47
CA PHE A 306 -1.90 -11.34 5.24
C PHE A 306 -3.38 -11.14 4.91
N ASN A 307 -3.99 -12.04 4.12
CA ASN A 307 -5.39 -11.99 3.70
C ASN A 307 -5.78 -10.65 3.03
N ILE A 308 -4.88 -10.10 2.21
CA ILE A 308 -5.09 -8.87 1.45
C ILE A 308 -5.71 -9.22 0.08
N PRO A 309 -6.95 -8.80 -0.21
CA PRO A 309 -7.67 -9.19 -1.42
C PRO A 309 -7.30 -8.37 -2.66
N THR A 310 -6.36 -7.43 -2.57
CA THR A 310 -5.89 -6.63 -3.71
C THR A 310 -5.39 -7.54 -4.83
N VAL A 311 -5.90 -7.31 -6.05
CA VAL A 311 -5.58 -8.18 -7.19
C VAL A 311 -4.31 -7.69 -7.88
N VAL A 312 -3.30 -8.56 -7.99
CA VAL A 312 -2.01 -8.25 -8.64
C VAL A 312 -2.01 -8.72 -10.09
N ILE A 313 -1.91 -7.78 -11.02
CA ILE A 313 -1.98 -8.00 -12.46
C ILE A 313 -0.84 -7.32 -13.21
N SER A 314 -0.58 -7.79 -14.43
CA SER A 314 0.33 -7.14 -15.37
C SER A 314 -0.38 -6.07 -16.21
N PRO A 315 0.34 -5.14 -16.86
CA PRO A 315 -0.29 -4.18 -17.77
C PRO A 315 -1.10 -4.83 -18.90
N LYS A 316 -0.69 -6.02 -19.36
CA LYS A 316 -1.40 -6.76 -20.42
C LYS A 316 -2.77 -7.26 -19.99
N GLU A 317 -2.96 -7.49 -18.69
CA GLU A 317 -4.23 -7.96 -18.12
C GLU A 317 -5.13 -6.81 -17.68
N LEU A 318 -4.61 -5.57 -17.64
CA LEU A 318 -5.27 -4.41 -17.07
C LEU A 318 -6.62 -4.12 -17.71
N ILE A 319 -6.65 -3.94 -19.03
CA ILE A 319 -7.85 -3.50 -19.74
C ILE A 319 -8.98 -4.51 -19.55
N GLU A 320 -8.71 -5.79 -19.84
CA GLU A 320 -9.72 -6.85 -19.72
C GLU A 320 -10.21 -7.02 -18.28
N THR A 321 -9.29 -6.98 -17.31
CA THR A 321 -9.66 -7.13 -15.89
C THR A 321 -10.53 -5.98 -15.41
N ILE A 322 -10.17 -4.74 -15.74
CA ILE A 322 -10.85 -3.55 -15.22
C ILE A 322 -12.15 -3.28 -15.98
N LYS A 323 -12.19 -3.49 -17.30
CA LYS A 323 -13.40 -3.32 -18.11
C LYS A 323 -14.55 -4.17 -17.60
N ASN A 324 -14.27 -5.41 -17.19
CA ASN A 324 -15.25 -6.33 -16.60
C ASN A 324 -15.66 -5.97 -15.16
N LYS A 325 -15.14 -4.88 -14.62
CA LYS A 325 -15.40 -4.42 -13.24
C LYS A 325 -16.00 -3.02 -13.19
N ILE A 326 -15.97 -2.30 -14.31
CA ILE A 326 -16.65 -1.02 -14.49
C ILE A 326 -18.15 -1.27 -14.67
N HIS A 327 -18.96 -0.48 -13.98
CA HIS A 327 -20.38 -0.36 -14.19
C HIS A 327 -20.67 0.68 -15.28
N PHE A 328 -21.20 0.20 -16.40
CA PHE A 328 -21.78 1.01 -17.46
C PHE A 328 -23.29 1.04 -17.26
N ILE A 329 -23.84 2.23 -16.99
CA ILE A 329 -25.27 2.41 -16.76
C ILE A 329 -26.03 2.11 -18.05
N ASP A 330 -26.93 1.13 -18.02
CA ASP A 330 -27.85 0.83 -19.13
C ASP A 330 -29.17 1.57 -18.94
N THR A 331 -29.35 2.65 -19.69
CA THR A 331 -30.58 3.47 -19.63
C THR A 331 -31.83 2.76 -20.16
N ASN A 332 -31.69 1.60 -20.82
CA ASN A 332 -32.82 0.81 -21.29
C ASN A 332 -33.33 -0.18 -20.22
N LYS A 333 -32.56 -0.39 -19.16
CA LYS A 333 -32.89 -1.33 -18.09
C LYS A 333 -33.35 -0.57 -16.85
N HIS A 334 -34.40 -1.06 -16.21
CA HIS A 334 -34.85 -0.49 -14.94
C HIS A 334 -33.77 -0.71 -13.87
N PHE A 335 -33.36 0.35 -13.18
CA PHE A 335 -32.23 0.35 -12.23
C PHE A 335 -32.39 -0.68 -11.09
N ILE A 336 -33.63 -1.00 -10.68
CA ILE A 336 -33.90 -2.06 -9.68
C ILE A 336 -33.53 -3.44 -10.24
N ASN A 337 -33.94 -3.74 -11.47
CA ASN A 337 -33.63 -5.02 -12.10
C ASN A 337 -32.12 -5.13 -12.35
N GLU A 338 -31.47 -4.03 -12.74
CA GLU A 338 -30.02 -3.97 -12.83
C GLU A 338 -29.34 -4.29 -11.49
N ALA A 339 -29.81 -3.67 -10.40
CA ALA A 339 -29.31 -3.92 -9.05
C ALA A 339 -29.52 -5.37 -8.59
N LEU A 340 -30.71 -5.95 -8.82
CA LEU A 340 -31.02 -7.32 -8.44
C LEU A 340 -30.19 -8.35 -9.22
N ASP A 341 -29.92 -8.09 -10.50
CA ASP A 341 -29.11 -8.98 -11.34
C ASP A 341 -27.63 -9.07 -10.88
N LEU A 342 -27.18 -8.14 -10.02
CA LEU A 342 -25.85 -8.20 -9.41
C LEU A 342 -25.78 -9.12 -8.18
N LEU A 343 -26.92 -9.61 -7.69
CA LEU A 343 -27.03 -10.41 -6.47
C LEU A 343 -27.02 -11.90 -6.83
N ASP A 344 -25.83 -12.45 -6.94
CA ASP A 344 -25.62 -13.87 -7.16
C ASP A 344 -25.48 -14.61 -5.82
N ILE A 345 -26.18 -15.72 -5.65
CA ILE A 345 -26.11 -16.59 -4.46
C ILE A 345 -24.67 -17.08 -4.25
N GLU A 346 -23.90 -17.33 -5.31
CA GLU A 346 -22.50 -17.75 -5.21
C GLU A 346 -21.59 -16.65 -4.60
N ASN A 347 -22.06 -15.40 -4.60
CA ASN A 347 -21.33 -14.25 -4.08
C ASN A 347 -21.78 -13.82 -2.66
N ILE A 348 -22.61 -14.61 -1.99
CA ILE A 348 -22.98 -14.37 -0.58
C ILE A 348 -21.74 -14.54 0.30
N VAL A 349 -21.46 -13.53 1.11
CA VAL A 349 -20.35 -13.54 2.08
C VAL A 349 -20.80 -13.72 3.52
N GLU A 350 -22.03 -13.27 3.85
CA GLU A 350 -22.61 -13.33 5.19
C GLU A 350 -24.14 -13.53 5.08
N THR A 351 -24.71 -14.25 6.03
CA THR A 351 -26.16 -14.52 6.11
C THR A 351 -26.59 -14.44 7.55
N TYR A 352 -27.68 -13.74 7.80
CA TYR A 352 -28.30 -13.62 9.10
C TYR A 352 -29.79 -13.98 8.96
N GLU A 353 -30.17 -15.08 9.59
CA GLU A 353 -31.56 -15.55 9.60
C GLU A 353 -32.37 -14.79 10.65
N LYS A 354 -33.67 -14.61 10.38
CA LYS A 354 -34.61 -14.02 11.33
C LYS A 354 -34.63 -14.80 12.65
N ASP A 355 -34.33 -14.13 13.76
CA ASP A 355 -34.38 -14.67 15.12
C ASP A 355 -34.92 -13.64 16.13
N GLU A 356 -34.81 -13.90 17.44
CA GLU A 356 -35.27 -12.97 18.48
C GLU A 356 -34.52 -11.62 18.50
N GLY A 357 -33.37 -11.50 17.80
CA GLY A 357 -32.56 -10.29 17.69
C GLY A 357 -32.57 -9.61 16.31
N MET A 358 -32.94 -10.30 15.23
CA MET A 358 -33.06 -9.74 13.87
C MET A 358 -34.48 -9.89 13.31
N GLU A 359 -35.10 -8.77 12.92
CA GLU A 359 -36.48 -8.74 12.44
C GLU A 359 -36.67 -9.37 11.04
N VAL A 360 -35.61 -9.47 10.23
CA VAL A 360 -35.65 -9.88 8.82
C VAL A 360 -34.43 -10.70 8.39
N ASP A 361 -34.64 -11.60 7.43
CA ASP A 361 -33.55 -12.31 6.76
C ASP A 361 -32.67 -11.30 6.01
N THR A 362 -31.37 -11.36 6.28
CA THR A 362 -30.37 -10.42 5.75
C THR A 362 -29.25 -11.18 5.05
N PHE A 363 -28.96 -10.81 3.81
CA PHE A 363 -27.93 -11.42 2.98
C PHE A 363 -26.95 -10.36 2.49
N ALA A 364 -25.65 -10.56 2.73
CA ALA A 364 -24.60 -9.67 2.24
C ALA A 364 -23.88 -10.31 1.04
N PHE A 365 -23.80 -9.57 -0.06
CA PHE A 365 -23.23 -9.99 -1.33
C PHE A 365 -21.98 -9.18 -1.66
N LYS A 366 -20.94 -9.87 -2.14
CA LYS A 366 -19.84 -9.22 -2.86
C LYS A 366 -20.25 -8.99 -4.30
N LEU A 367 -20.17 -7.77 -4.80
CA LEU A 367 -20.62 -7.47 -6.16
C LEU A 367 -19.62 -7.93 -7.22
N PRO A 368 -20.09 -8.43 -8.38
CA PRO A 368 -19.22 -8.85 -9.48
C PRO A 368 -18.53 -7.65 -10.15
N ILE A 369 -19.11 -6.45 -10.04
CA ILE A 369 -18.59 -5.18 -10.54
C ILE A 369 -18.61 -4.13 -9.44
N PHE A 370 -17.98 -2.98 -9.65
CA PHE A 370 -18.16 -1.82 -8.78
C PHE A 370 -19.43 -1.08 -9.21
N TYR A 371 -20.56 -1.29 -8.54
CA TYR A 371 -21.80 -0.58 -8.85
C TYR A 371 -21.62 0.93 -8.66
N PHE A 372 -22.10 1.73 -9.63
CA PHE A 372 -21.73 3.15 -9.80
C PHE A 372 -20.21 3.42 -9.77
N ASN A 373 -19.38 2.46 -10.17
CA ASN A 373 -17.92 2.44 -10.03
C ASN A 373 -17.41 2.80 -8.63
N PHE A 374 -18.20 2.50 -7.59
CA PHE A 374 -17.83 2.76 -6.21
C PHE A 374 -18.18 1.59 -5.31
N PHE A 375 -19.45 1.20 -5.22
CA PHE A 375 -19.92 0.17 -4.30
C PHE A 375 -19.45 -1.21 -4.73
N ASN A 376 -18.94 -2.00 -3.80
CA ASN A 376 -18.46 -3.36 -4.07
C ASN A 376 -19.20 -4.43 -3.25
N TYR A 377 -20.16 -4.02 -2.41
CA TYR A 377 -21.05 -4.90 -1.67
C TYR A 377 -22.48 -4.38 -1.71
N ALA A 378 -23.43 -5.31 -1.59
CA ALA A 378 -24.84 -5.05 -1.37
C ALA A 378 -25.36 -5.88 -0.20
N VAL A 379 -26.26 -5.32 0.59
CA VAL A 379 -27.01 -6.00 1.64
C VAL A 379 -28.47 -6.03 1.21
N TYR A 380 -29.04 -7.22 1.11
CA TYR A 380 -30.45 -7.43 0.81
C TYR A 380 -31.19 -7.83 2.09
N GLN A 381 -32.31 -7.17 2.34
CA GLN A 381 -33.18 -7.44 3.47
C GLN A 381 -34.61 -7.59 2.97
N ASN A 382 -35.26 -8.71 3.31
CA ASN A 382 -36.62 -9.00 2.88
C ASN A 382 -37.62 -8.77 4.02
N TYR A 383 -38.48 -7.75 3.87
CA TYR A 383 -39.56 -7.42 4.79
C TYR A 383 -40.86 -8.03 4.28
N SER A 384 -41.01 -9.34 4.47
CA SER A 384 -42.18 -10.10 4.01
C SER A 384 -43.51 -9.57 4.55
N ASP A 385 -43.56 -9.19 5.83
CA ASP A 385 -44.76 -8.65 6.49
C ASP A 385 -45.22 -7.32 5.89
N SER A 386 -44.28 -6.48 5.46
CA SER A 386 -44.54 -5.16 4.86
C SER A 386 -44.62 -5.19 3.34
N LYS A 387 -44.50 -6.39 2.73
CA LYS A 387 -44.31 -6.55 1.28
C LYS A 387 -43.30 -5.55 0.71
N ALA A 388 -42.09 -5.60 1.23
CA ALA A 388 -41.02 -4.71 0.81
C ALA A 388 -39.68 -5.42 0.87
N PHE A 389 -38.71 -4.92 0.12
CA PHE A 389 -37.32 -5.27 0.32
C PHE A 389 -36.44 -4.02 0.33
N VAL A 390 -35.30 -4.14 1.00
CA VAL A 390 -34.29 -3.09 1.08
C VAL A 390 -32.99 -3.62 0.47
N LEU A 391 -32.39 -2.81 -0.41
CA LEU A 391 -31.06 -3.03 -0.95
C LEU A 391 -30.14 -1.91 -0.52
N THR A 392 -29.10 -2.22 0.23
CA THR A 392 -28.12 -1.25 0.71
C THR A 392 -26.75 -1.53 0.11
N PHE A 393 -26.25 -0.60 -0.70
CA PHE A 393 -24.93 -0.66 -1.34
C PHE A 393 -23.87 0.06 -0.51
N LYS A 394 -22.72 -0.61 -0.31
CA LYS A 394 -21.60 -0.10 0.49
C LYS A 394 -20.25 -0.31 -0.21
N LYS A 395 -19.28 0.57 0.10
CA LYS A 395 -17.85 0.31 -0.16
C LYS A 395 -17.24 -0.33 1.09
N VAL A 396 -16.92 -1.62 0.98
CA VAL A 396 -16.29 -2.39 2.05
C VAL A 396 -14.82 -2.62 1.71
N PHE A 397 -13.96 -2.33 2.67
CA PHE A 397 -12.54 -2.63 2.59
C PHE A 397 -12.23 -3.88 3.40
N LYS A 398 -11.69 -4.90 2.74
CA LYS A 398 -11.08 -6.08 3.38
C LYS A 398 -9.55 -6.09 3.19
N ASN A 399 -9.01 -5.06 2.55
CA ASN A 399 -7.58 -4.80 2.37
C ASN A 399 -7.09 -3.82 3.45
N TYR A 400 -5.95 -3.17 3.26
CA TYR A 400 -5.42 -2.23 4.26
C TYR A 400 -6.10 -0.85 4.25
N SER A 401 -7.03 -0.59 3.33
CA SER A 401 -7.79 0.67 3.31
C SER A 401 -8.80 0.75 4.46
N SER A 402 -8.96 1.95 4.98
CA SER A 402 -10.01 2.30 5.95
C SER A 402 -10.68 3.64 5.63
N PHE A 403 -10.38 4.22 4.47
CA PHE A 403 -10.73 5.58 4.09
C PHE A 403 -11.30 5.64 2.68
N ILE A 404 -11.91 6.78 2.35
CA ILE A 404 -12.23 7.20 0.98
C ILE A 404 -11.62 8.55 0.68
N TYR A 405 -11.31 8.81 -0.60
CA TYR A 405 -10.94 10.15 -1.02
C TYR A 405 -12.20 10.99 -1.24
N TYR A 406 -12.10 12.29 -0.99
CA TYR A 406 -13.19 13.23 -1.26
C TYR A 406 -13.65 13.18 -2.71
N THR A 407 -12.71 13.07 -3.65
CA THR A 407 -12.97 12.90 -5.08
C THR A 407 -13.81 11.65 -5.42
N GLU A 408 -13.69 10.58 -4.65
CA GLU A 408 -14.53 9.39 -4.84
C GLU A 408 -15.98 9.65 -4.47
N ALA A 409 -16.21 10.42 -3.40
CA ALA A 409 -17.56 10.80 -2.97
C ALA A 409 -18.16 11.82 -3.93
N GLU A 410 -17.40 12.83 -4.35
CA GLU A 410 -17.84 13.84 -5.34
C GLU A 410 -18.31 13.18 -6.64
N ARG A 411 -17.45 12.35 -7.25
CA ARG A 411 -17.76 11.68 -8.53
C ARG A 411 -18.89 10.66 -8.39
N LEU A 412 -19.06 10.05 -7.21
CA LEU A 412 -20.18 9.16 -6.93
C LEU A 412 -21.50 9.93 -6.89
N ILE A 413 -21.56 11.02 -6.13
CA ILE A 413 -22.75 11.87 -6.01
C ILE A 413 -23.15 12.38 -7.40
N ASP A 414 -22.19 12.95 -8.14
CA ASP A 414 -22.44 13.44 -9.50
C ASP A 414 -23.02 12.34 -10.40
N ARG A 415 -22.49 11.10 -10.32
CA ARG A 415 -23.00 9.98 -11.13
C ARG A 415 -24.41 9.53 -10.76
N ILE A 416 -24.72 9.47 -9.46
CA ILE A 416 -26.04 9.08 -8.97
C ILE A 416 -27.07 10.17 -9.31
N CYS A 417 -26.74 11.44 -9.07
CA CYS A 417 -27.57 12.59 -9.45
C CYS A 417 -27.83 12.66 -10.96
N ASN A 418 -26.82 12.35 -11.79
CA ASN A 418 -27.00 12.31 -13.24
C ASN A 418 -27.97 11.21 -13.69
N LEU A 419 -28.05 10.08 -12.97
CA LEU A 419 -28.97 8.99 -13.29
C LEU A 419 -30.40 9.28 -12.83
N PHE A 420 -30.57 9.65 -11.57
CA PHE A 420 -31.89 9.83 -10.96
C PHE A 420 -32.46 11.25 -11.13
N GLY A 421 -31.64 12.17 -11.63
CA GLY A 421 -31.97 13.58 -11.76
C GLY A 421 -31.76 14.37 -10.47
N TYR A 422 -31.41 15.65 -10.58
CA TYR A 422 -31.44 16.60 -9.48
C TYR A 422 -31.86 17.96 -10.04
N GLU A 423 -32.94 18.55 -9.52
CA GLU A 423 -33.63 19.67 -10.17
C GLU A 423 -32.89 21.01 -10.07
N ASP A 424 -32.23 21.28 -8.94
CA ASP A 424 -31.53 22.54 -8.67
C ASP A 424 -30.00 22.33 -8.63
N ASN A 425 -29.29 22.92 -9.60
CA ASN A 425 -27.84 22.83 -9.72
C ASN A 425 -27.08 23.52 -8.57
N GLN A 426 -27.61 24.63 -8.03
CA GLN A 426 -26.98 25.34 -6.92
C GLN A 426 -27.17 24.54 -5.63
N GLU A 427 -28.40 24.07 -5.38
CA GLU A 427 -28.68 23.21 -4.23
C GLU A 427 -27.86 21.91 -4.29
N HIS A 428 -27.71 21.31 -5.48
CA HIS A 428 -26.85 20.14 -5.69
C HIS A 428 -25.41 20.43 -5.28
N SER A 429 -24.83 21.55 -5.74
CA SER A 429 -23.47 21.93 -5.40
C SER A 429 -23.29 22.12 -3.90
N ASP A 430 -24.23 22.81 -3.24
CA ASP A 430 -24.15 23.10 -1.81
C ASP A 430 -24.33 21.84 -0.96
N LYS A 431 -25.28 20.96 -1.32
CA LYS A 431 -25.46 19.66 -0.67
C LYS A 431 -24.28 18.73 -0.91
N LYS A 432 -23.71 18.70 -2.11
CA LYS A 432 -22.49 17.92 -2.40
C LYS A 432 -21.33 18.40 -1.53
N GLN A 433 -21.14 19.72 -1.41
CA GLN A 433 -20.10 20.29 -0.57
C GLN A 433 -20.27 19.90 0.90
N GLU A 434 -21.48 20.04 1.45
CA GLU A 434 -21.77 19.65 2.84
C GLU A 434 -21.69 18.12 3.02
N PHE A 435 -22.12 17.32 2.05
CA PHE A 435 -21.98 15.87 2.10
C PHE A 435 -20.51 15.46 2.10
N VAL A 436 -19.64 16.05 1.28
CA VAL A 436 -18.25 15.58 1.16
C VAL A 436 -17.37 16.14 2.28
N TYR A 437 -17.53 17.41 2.61
CA TYR A 437 -16.61 18.16 3.47
C TYR A 437 -17.23 18.67 4.77
N GLY A 438 -18.56 18.62 4.89
CA GLY A 438 -19.29 19.10 6.04
C GLY A 438 -19.53 18.02 7.10
N ASP A 439 -19.91 18.50 8.28
CA ASP A 439 -20.22 17.69 9.45
C ASP A 439 -21.72 17.43 9.60
N LYS A 440 -22.58 18.11 8.82
CA LYS A 440 -24.02 17.88 8.89
C LYS A 440 -24.41 16.59 8.21
N GLU A 441 -25.48 15.99 8.71
CA GLU A 441 -26.13 14.88 8.05
C GLU A 441 -26.83 15.40 6.79
N VAL A 442 -26.37 14.90 5.64
CA VAL A 442 -26.92 15.22 4.32
C VAL A 442 -27.43 13.94 3.69
N VAL A 443 -28.67 13.97 3.24
CA VAL A 443 -29.33 12.86 2.55
C VAL A 443 -29.86 13.37 1.21
N PHE A 444 -29.56 12.63 0.15
CA PHE A 444 -30.22 12.78 -1.15
C PHE A 444 -31.34 11.75 -1.23
N VAL A 445 -32.54 12.18 -1.63
CA VAL A 445 -33.73 11.32 -1.69
C VAL A 445 -34.38 11.45 -3.05
N TRP A 446 -34.64 10.31 -3.70
CA TRP A 446 -35.40 10.23 -4.94
C TRP A 446 -36.61 9.33 -4.74
N ASN A 447 -37.77 9.78 -5.21
CA ASN A 447 -39.00 9.00 -5.18
C ASN A 447 -39.25 8.42 -6.57
N PHE A 448 -39.72 7.18 -6.64
CA PHE A 448 -40.14 6.55 -7.88
C PHE A 448 -41.41 5.71 -7.65
N GLU A 449 -42.03 5.24 -8.73
CA GLU A 449 -43.20 4.37 -8.62
C GLU A 449 -42.82 3.04 -7.95
N GLY A 450 -43.28 2.83 -6.73
CA GLY A 450 -43.00 1.63 -5.95
C GLY A 450 -41.84 1.76 -4.95
N GLY A 451 -41.31 2.96 -4.68
CA GLY A 451 -40.31 3.09 -3.62
C GLY A 451 -39.55 4.41 -3.53
N ILE A 452 -38.45 4.36 -2.76
CA ILE A 452 -37.58 5.49 -2.47
C ILE A 452 -36.12 5.05 -2.56
N ILE A 453 -35.27 5.94 -3.08
CA ILE A 453 -33.81 5.81 -3.09
C ILE A 453 -33.22 6.85 -2.14
N LYS A 454 -32.24 6.46 -1.33
CA LYS A 454 -31.50 7.35 -0.44
C LYS A 454 -30.00 7.22 -0.63
N LEU A 455 -29.29 8.34 -0.75
CA LEU A 455 -27.83 8.39 -0.63
C LEU A 455 -27.50 9.20 0.63
N GLU A 456 -26.83 8.55 1.58
CA GLU A 456 -26.48 9.12 2.88
C GLU A 456 -25.09 8.65 3.32
N LYS A 457 -24.58 9.19 4.43
CA LYS A 457 -23.37 8.66 5.08
C LYS A 457 -23.74 7.55 6.05
N ASP A 458 -23.02 6.45 5.98
CA ASP A 458 -23.05 5.41 6.99
C ASP A 458 -22.60 5.99 8.35
N VAL A 459 -23.35 5.73 9.42
CA VAL A 459 -23.16 6.36 10.73
C VAL A 459 -21.81 6.01 11.37
N GLU A 460 -21.34 4.78 11.16
CA GLU A 460 -20.10 4.29 11.77
C GLU A 460 -18.86 4.67 10.96
N THR A 461 -18.96 4.59 9.64
CA THR A 461 -17.81 4.76 8.76
C THR A 461 -17.74 6.13 8.08
N HIS A 462 -18.83 6.92 8.14
CA HIS A 462 -19.04 8.18 7.42
C HIS A 462 -18.85 8.07 5.89
N ARG A 463 -18.95 6.87 5.33
CA ARG A 463 -18.81 6.61 3.89
C ARG A 463 -20.17 6.69 3.20
N PRO A 464 -20.21 7.04 1.91
CA PRO A 464 -21.44 6.98 1.12
C PRO A 464 -22.06 5.58 1.16
N MET A 465 -23.38 5.56 1.35
CA MET A 465 -24.24 4.40 1.34
C MET A 465 -25.47 4.72 0.49
N LEU A 466 -25.79 3.85 -0.47
CA LEU A 466 -26.95 3.99 -1.34
C LEU A 466 -27.98 2.92 -0.97
N THR A 467 -29.19 3.33 -0.63
CA THR A 467 -30.26 2.43 -0.19
C THR A 467 -31.47 2.53 -1.10
N TYR A 468 -31.94 1.41 -1.62
CA TYR A 468 -33.22 1.28 -2.32
C TYR A 468 -34.23 0.64 -1.38
N ILE A 469 -35.36 1.31 -1.17
CA ILE A 469 -36.51 0.79 -0.43
C ILE A 469 -37.60 0.55 -1.46
N VAL A 470 -37.93 -0.71 -1.72
CA VAL A 470 -38.83 -1.12 -2.80
C VAL A 470 -40.04 -1.83 -2.20
N LEU A 471 -41.22 -1.32 -2.53
CA LEU A 471 -42.50 -1.94 -2.21
C LEU A 471 -42.82 -3.01 -3.26
N THR A 472 -43.17 -4.21 -2.81
CA THR A 472 -43.66 -5.29 -3.66
C THR A 472 -45.18 -5.29 -3.59
N SER A 473 -45.85 -5.09 -4.74
CA SER A 473 -47.32 -5.04 -4.82
C SER A 473 -47.98 -6.41 -4.66
#